data_AF-A0A2X0J4I4-F1
#
_entry.id   AF-A0A2X0J4I4-F1
#
_cell.length_a   1.000
_cell.length_b   1.000
_cell.length_c   1.000
_cell.angle_alpha   90.00
_cell.angle_beta   90.00
_cell.angle_gamma   90.00
#
_symmetry.space_group_name_H-M   'P 1'
#
loop_
_entity.id
_entity.type
_entity.pdbx_description
1 polymer ?
#
loop_
_entity_poly.entity_id
_entity_poly.type
_entity_poly.pdbx_seq_one_letter_code
_entity_poly.pdbx_strand_id
1 'polypeptide(L)'
;MAGDPDAQIVVMSPQGTSPDGWPSSGFCAWHDYTGSVSYTNMPYELDAPSGSRCPNAALGGKLDAFSIVEGHEFAESVTDPQPSSGWVDANGEEIGDLCESNFQGVTLSTGTFAMQPLWSNNDGGCVITPGSSTGSATAH
;
A
#
# COMPACT_ATOMS: atom_id res chain seq x y z
N MET A 1 9.15 -1.03 -26.39
CA MET A 1 9.89 -1.93 -25.49
C MET A 1 8.91 -2.99 -25.06
N ALA A 2 9.23 -4.28 -25.11
CA ALA A 2 8.36 -5.26 -24.48
C ALA A 2 8.49 -5.06 -22.97
N GLY A 3 7.41 -4.67 -22.29
CA GLY A 3 7.38 -4.64 -20.83
C GLY A 3 7.49 -6.06 -20.26
N ASP A 4 8.03 -6.15 -19.07
CA ASP A 4 8.15 -7.40 -18.33
C ASP A 4 6.92 -7.53 -17.40
N PRO A 5 6.04 -8.54 -17.59
CA PRO A 5 4.87 -8.72 -16.74
C PRO A 5 5.22 -9.10 -15.31
N ASP A 6 6.47 -9.54 -15.04
CA ASP A 6 6.95 -9.86 -13.70
C ASP A 6 7.67 -8.66 -13.04
N ALA A 7 7.70 -7.51 -13.71
CA ALA A 7 8.24 -6.27 -13.16
C ALA A 7 7.13 -5.39 -12.59
N GLN A 8 7.46 -4.73 -11.49
CA GLN A 8 6.70 -3.63 -10.93
C GLN A 8 7.63 -2.42 -10.79
N ILE A 9 7.18 -1.27 -11.25
CA ILE A 9 7.98 -0.04 -11.28
C ILE A 9 7.41 0.97 -10.30
N VAL A 10 8.22 1.44 -9.36
CA VAL A 10 7.84 2.55 -8.48
C VAL A 10 8.40 3.86 -9.03
N VAL A 11 7.50 4.78 -9.40
CA VAL A 11 7.86 6.13 -9.86
C VAL A 11 7.73 7.09 -8.68
N MET A 12 8.82 7.23 -7.92
CA MET A 12 8.87 8.18 -6.80
C MET A 12 9.14 9.60 -7.28
N SER A 13 8.23 10.51 -6.96
CA SER A 13 8.41 11.93 -7.28
C SER A 13 9.37 12.63 -6.30
N PRO A 14 10.15 13.64 -6.73
CA PRO A 14 10.97 14.44 -5.83
C PRO A 14 10.13 15.31 -4.88
N GLN A 15 10.73 15.69 -3.75
CA GLN A 15 10.17 16.68 -2.83
C GLN A 15 9.77 17.98 -3.55
N GLY A 16 8.61 18.53 -3.19
CA GLY A 16 8.07 19.80 -3.67
C GLY A 16 7.40 19.71 -5.04
N THR A 17 7.18 18.49 -5.55
CA THR A 17 6.47 18.27 -6.81
C THR A 17 5.02 17.84 -6.58
N SER A 18 4.20 17.96 -7.63
CA SER A 18 2.77 17.69 -7.58
C SER A 18 2.34 16.77 -8.72
N PRO A 19 2.82 15.50 -8.76
CA PRO A 19 2.36 14.53 -9.74
C PRO A 19 0.83 14.39 -9.64
N ASP A 20 0.15 14.48 -10.78
CA ASP A 20 -1.31 14.32 -10.93
C ASP A 20 -2.16 15.13 -9.94
N GLY A 21 -1.69 16.34 -9.60
CA GLY A 21 -2.40 17.26 -8.71
C GLY A 21 -2.26 16.97 -7.21
N TRP A 22 -1.39 16.02 -6.84
CA TRP A 22 -1.04 15.75 -5.44
C TRP A 22 -0.42 17.00 -4.78
N PRO A 23 -0.72 17.27 -3.48
CA PRO A 23 -1.56 16.49 -2.55
C PRO A 23 -3.05 16.88 -2.56
N SER A 24 -3.49 17.74 -3.48
CA SER A 24 -4.88 18.25 -3.52
C SER A 24 -5.87 17.30 -4.21
N SER A 25 -5.36 16.27 -4.87
CA SER A 25 -6.11 15.29 -5.67
C SER A 25 -6.83 14.23 -4.84
N GLY A 26 -6.51 14.09 -3.55
CA GLY A 26 -7.17 13.14 -2.67
C GLY A 26 -6.69 11.70 -2.79
N PHE A 27 -5.59 11.42 -3.51
CA PHE A 27 -4.87 10.13 -3.48
C PHE A 27 -3.55 10.26 -2.67
N CYS A 28 -2.94 9.14 -2.27
CA CYS A 28 -1.63 9.12 -1.59
C CYS A 28 -0.59 8.56 -2.54
N ALA A 29 -0.88 7.40 -3.11
CA ALA A 29 -0.34 6.91 -4.36
C ALA A 29 -1.49 6.35 -5.21
N TRP A 30 -1.14 5.77 -6.34
CA TRP A 30 -1.98 4.89 -7.14
C TRP A 30 -1.10 4.05 -8.06
N HIS A 31 -1.56 2.87 -8.44
CA HIS A 31 -0.95 2.04 -9.48
C HIS A 31 -1.77 2.04 -10.78
N ASP A 32 -1.09 1.81 -11.90
CA ASP A 32 -1.72 1.64 -13.21
C ASP A 32 -0.81 0.78 -14.12
N TYR A 33 -1.26 0.56 -15.34
CA TYR A 33 -0.62 -0.33 -16.29
C TYR A 33 -0.38 0.36 -17.62
N THR A 34 0.86 0.29 -18.10
CA THR A 34 1.26 0.90 -19.37
C THR A 34 0.77 0.14 -20.62
N GLY A 35 0.07 -0.97 -20.44
CA GLY A 35 -0.19 -1.97 -21.48
C GLY A 35 0.86 -3.09 -21.52
N SER A 36 1.94 -2.99 -20.74
CA SER A 36 2.99 -4.03 -20.68
C SER A 36 3.71 -4.20 -19.35
N VAL A 37 3.61 -3.24 -18.43
CA VAL A 37 4.22 -3.29 -17.10
C VAL A 37 3.35 -2.49 -16.13
N SER A 38 3.18 -3.02 -14.91
CA SER A 38 2.50 -2.34 -13.81
C SER A 38 3.45 -1.36 -13.13
N TYR A 39 2.91 -0.22 -12.70
CA TYR A 39 3.70 0.80 -12.01
C TYR A 39 2.89 1.54 -10.96
N THR A 40 3.58 2.00 -9.92
CA THR A 40 3.04 2.87 -8.88
C THR A 40 3.53 4.29 -9.10
N ASN A 41 2.62 5.26 -9.10
CA ASN A 41 2.95 6.68 -8.98
C ASN A 41 2.97 7.06 -7.49
N MET A 42 4.17 7.27 -6.95
CA MET A 42 4.38 7.49 -5.52
C MET A 42 4.89 8.92 -5.27
N PRO A 43 4.00 9.87 -4.95
CA PRO A 43 4.38 11.20 -4.47
C PRO A 43 5.37 11.17 -3.29
N TYR A 44 6.05 12.29 -3.03
CA TYR A 44 6.93 12.39 -1.87
C TYR A 44 6.12 12.58 -0.58
N GLU A 45 5.71 11.47 0.05
CA GLU A 45 4.74 11.43 1.17
C GLU A 45 4.95 12.47 2.28
N LEU A 46 6.19 12.90 2.57
CA LEU A 46 6.42 13.92 3.60
C LEU A 46 5.85 15.31 3.28
N ASP A 47 5.52 15.61 2.02
CA ASP A 47 4.86 16.88 1.68
C ASP A 47 3.33 16.78 1.79
N ALA A 48 2.76 15.60 2.13
CA ALA A 48 1.33 15.49 2.40
C ALA A 48 0.96 16.35 3.63
N PRO A 49 -0.10 17.19 3.54
CA PRO A 49 -0.50 18.05 4.64
C PRO A 49 -0.84 17.28 5.92
N SER A 50 -0.59 17.88 7.08
CA SER A 50 -1.05 17.33 8.36
C SER A 50 -2.58 17.18 8.35
N GLY A 51 -3.07 16.00 8.72
CA GLY A 51 -4.50 15.70 8.72
C GLY A 51 -5.09 15.42 7.34
N SER A 52 -4.26 15.21 6.30
CA SER A 52 -4.70 14.60 5.05
C SER A 52 -5.12 13.14 5.29
N ARG A 53 -5.67 12.49 4.26
CA ARG A 53 -6.01 11.06 4.34
C ARG A 53 -4.79 10.13 4.32
N CYS A 54 -3.60 10.64 3.97
CA CYS A 54 -2.40 9.83 3.94
C CYS A 54 -1.94 9.48 5.36
N PRO A 55 -1.46 8.26 5.61
CA PRO A 55 -1.15 7.74 6.95
C PRO A 55 0.16 8.29 7.51
N ASN A 56 0.33 9.61 7.44
CA ASN A 56 1.48 10.35 7.94
C ASN A 56 1.64 10.15 9.44
N ALA A 57 2.77 9.58 9.85
CA ALA A 57 3.05 9.25 11.23
C ALA A 57 1.95 8.43 11.92
N ALA A 58 1.31 7.52 11.18
CA ALA A 58 0.25 6.65 11.69
C ALA A 58 0.65 5.86 12.95
N LEU A 59 1.94 5.50 13.09
CA LEU A 59 2.52 4.85 14.26
C LEU A 59 3.56 5.74 14.98
N GLY A 60 3.56 7.04 14.68
CA GLY A 60 4.47 8.04 15.24
C GLY A 60 5.79 8.23 14.48
N GLY A 61 6.04 7.46 13.42
CA GLY A 61 7.24 7.57 12.59
C GLY A 61 7.04 8.48 11.38
N LYS A 62 8.00 9.38 11.11
CA LYS A 62 7.88 10.31 9.97
C LYS A 62 7.77 9.59 8.62
N LEU A 63 8.36 8.41 8.49
CA LEU A 63 8.39 7.65 7.24
C LEU A 63 7.29 6.59 7.15
N ASP A 64 6.36 6.53 8.10
CA ASP A 64 5.33 5.48 8.15
C ASP A 64 4.52 5.40 6.86
N ALA A 65 4.18 6.57 6.29
CA ALA A 65 3.40 6.65 5.06
C ALA A 65 4.10 5.98 3.87
N PHE A 66 5.43 6.03 3.78
CA PHE A 66 6.14 5.43 2.64
C PHE A 66 5.92 3.92 2.58
N SER A 67 6.11 3.20 3.69
CA SER A 67 5.96 1.74 3.69
C SER A 67 4.50 1.29 3.74
N ILE A 68 3.61 2.08 4.33
CA ILE A 68 2.17 1.80 4.33
C ILE A 68 1.59 1.95 2.92
N VAL A 69 1.78 3.13 2.31
CA VAL A 69 1.19 3.46 1.00
C VAL A 69 1.84 2.64 -0.10
N GLU A 70 3.18 2.54 -0.16
CA GLU A 70 3.82 1.70 -1.18
C GLU A 70 3.47 0.22 -0.98
N GLY A 71 3.33 -0.25 0.27
CA GLY A 71 2.92 -1.63 0.55
C GLY A 71 1.49 -1.94 0.10
N HIS A 72 0.60 -0.96 0.16
CA HIS A 72 -0.76 -1.03 -0.36
C HIS A 72 -0.74 -1.20 -1.89
N GLU A 73 -0.15 -0.23 -2.60
CA GLU A 73 -0.07 -0.26 -4.08
C GLU A 73 0.71 -1.48 -4.59
N PHE A 74 1.74 -1.91 -3.84
CA PHE A 74 2.50 -3.11 -4.16
C PHE A 74 1.61 -4.35 -4.15
N ALA A 75 0.80 -4.51 -3.11
CA ALA A 75 -0.06 -5.67 -2.97
C ALA A 75 -1.14 -5.70 -4.05
N GLU A 76 -1.73 -4.54 -4.34
CA GLU A 76 -2.78 -4.38 -5.35
C GLU A 76 -2.24 -4.66 -6.74
N SER A 77 -1.13 -4.05 -7.14
CA SER A 77 -0.48 -4.33 -8.43
C SER A 77 0.00 -5.78 -8.58
N VAL A 78 0.29 -6.51 -7.50
CA VAL A 78 0.60 -7.94 -7.56
C VAL A 78 -0.66 -8.78 -7.83
N THR A 79 -1.80 -8.42 -7.23
CA THR A 79 -3.06 -9.18 -7.37
C THR A 79 -3.94 -8.72 -8.53
N ASP A 80 -3.74 -7.50 -9.01
CA ASP A 80 -4.45 -6.84 -10.09
C ASP A 80 -3.53 -5.88 -10.87
N PRO A 81 -2.54 -6.37 -11.65
CA PRO A 81 -1.51 -5.51 -12.26
C PRO A 81 -2.02 -4.39 -13.18
N GLN A 82 -3.21 -4.57 -13.76
CA GLN A 82 -3.94 -3.56 -14.50
C GLN A 82 -5.26 -3.32 -13.76
N PRO A 83 -5.52 -2.14 -13.19
CA PRO A 83 -6.69 -1.90 -12.36
C PRO A 83 -8.00 -2.46 -12.95
N SER A 84 -8.74 -3.18 -12.11
CA SER A 84 -9.98 -3.88 -12.43
C SER A 84 -9.87 -5.06 -13.41
N SER A 85 -8.71 -5.70 -13.53
CA SER A 85 -8.50 -6.88 -14.42
C SER A 85 -8.20 -8.19 -13.69
N GLY A 86 -7.80 -8.10 -12.42
CA GLY A 86 -7.37 -9.18 -11.54
C GLY A 86 -8.31 -9.35 -10.34
N TRP A 87 -7.75 -9.42 -9.14
CA TRP A 87 -8.54 -9.61 -7.93
C TRP A 87 -9.12 -8.29 -7.41
N VAL A 88 -10.44 -8.22 -7.34
CA VAL A 88 -11.21 -7.20 -6.62
C VAL A 88 -12.34 -7.88 -5.84
N ASP A 89 -12.85 -7.22 -4.81
CA ASP A 89 -14.04 -7.66 -4.09
C ASP A 89 -15.34 -7.45 -4.90
N ALA A 90 -16.50 -7.78 -4.31
CA ALA A 90 -17.79 -7.63 -4.98
C ALA A 90 -18.22 -6.16 -5.20
N ASN A 91 -17.60 -5.21 -4.49
CA ASN A 91 -17.83 -3.78 -4.61
C ASN A 91 -16.81 -3.10 -5.54
N GLY A 92 -15.76 -3.83 -5.95
CA GLY A 92 -14.68 -3.33 -6.79
C GLY A 92 -13.47 -2.82 -6.01
N GLU A 93 -13.40 -3.09 -4.70
CA GLU A 93 -12.27 -2.70 -3.84
C GLU A 93 -11.12 -3.72 -4.01
N GLU A 94 -9.89 -3.23 -4.07
CA GLU A 94 -8.69 -4.05 -4.17
C GLU A 94 -8.26 -4.60 -2.79
N ILE A 95 -7.19 -5.40 -2.76
CA ILE A 95 -6.73 -6.12 -1.55
C ILE A 95 -6.24 -5.16 -0.46
N GLY A 96 -5.70 -4.01 -0.85
CA GLY A 96 -5.23 -2.94 0.03
C GLY A 96 -6.38 -2.05 0.50
N ASP A 97 -7.26 -1.64 -0.41
CA ASP A 97 -8.44 -0.79 -0.14
C ASP A 97 -9.27 -1.29 1.05
N LEU A 98 -9.57 -2.59 1.09
CA LEU A 98 -10.36 -3.20 2.16
C LEU A 98 -9.73 -3.07 3.56
N CYS A 99 -8.44 -2.72 3.61
CA CYS A 99 -7.62 -2.80 4.80
C CYS A 99 -6.85 -1.52 5.12
N GLU A 100 -7.31 -0.35 4.66
CA GLU A 100 -6.76 1.00 4.98
C GLU A 100 -6.93 1.44 6.45
N SER A 101 -6.65 0.55 7.41
CA SER A 101 -6.71 0.82 8.84
C SER A 101 -5.89 -0.20 9.63
N ASN A 102 -5.79 0.01 10.95
CA ASN A 102 -5.10 -0.93 11.86
C ASN A 102 -3.64 -1.20 11.46
N PHE A 103 -2.92 -0.17 11.02
CA PHE A 103 -1.49 -0.24 10.69
C PHE A 103 -0.68 -0.82 11.85
N GLN A 104 0.37 -1.58 11.53
CA GLN A 104 1.20 -2.25 12.53
C GLN A 104 2.69 -2.13 12.19
N GLY A 105 3.53 -2.16 13.23
CA GLY A 105 4.97 -2.25 13.06
C GLY A 105 5.39 -3.69 12.78
N VAL A 106 5.87 -3.97 11.57
CA VAL A 106 6.44 -5.27 11.21
C VAL A 106 7.95 -5.22 11.41
N THR A 107 8.48 -6.10 12.25
CA THR A 107 9.91 -6.15 12.56
C THR A 107 10.61 -7.19 11.68
N LEU A 108 11.57 -6.73 10.90
CA LEU A 108 12.47 -7.51 10.06
C LEU A 108 13.91 -7.40 10.60
N SER A 109 14.83 -8.20 10.06
CA SER A 109 16.24 -8.17 10.44
C SER A 109 16.92 -6.80 10.21
N THR A 110 16.36 -5.98 9.33
CA THR A 110 16.88 -4.67 8.94
C THR A 110 16.21 -3.50 9.65
N GLY A 111 15.14 -3.73 10.41
CA GLY A 111 14.39 -2.68 11.08
C GLY A 111 12.91 -3.01 11.26
N THR A 112 12.19 -2.07 11.86
CA THR A 112 10.74 -2.12 12.02
C THR A 112 10.11 -1.11 11.07
N PHE A 113 9.14 -1.56 10.27
CA PHE A 113 8.47 -0.76 9.25
C PHE A 113 6.97 -0.70 9.57
N ALA A 114 6.36 0.47 9.39
CA ALA A 114 4.91 0.60 9.50
C ALA A 114 4.27 0.00 8.24
N MET A 115 3.34 -0.95 8.42
CA MET A 115 2.72 -1.68 7.32
C MET A 115 1.21 -1.70 7.50
N GLN A 116 0.50 -1.81 6.38
CA GLN A 116 -0.93 -2.09 6.33
C GLN A 116 -1.19 -3.59 6.34
N PRO A 117 -2.22 -4.10 7.05
CA PRO A 117 -2.75 -5.43 6.77
C PRO A 117 -3.30 -5.52 5.35
N LEU A 118 -3.41 -6.74 4.82
CA LEU A 118 -4.03 -7.02 3.52
C LEU A 118 -5.20 -7.97 3.68
N TRP A 119 -6.16 -7.90 2.77
CA TRP A 119 -7.31 -8.80 2.80
C TRP A 119 -6.90 -10.24 2.49
N SER A 120 -7.38 -11.18 3.31
CA SER A 120 -7.19 -12.62 3.11
C SER A 120 -8.52 -13.29 2.91
N ASN A 121 -8.76 -13.88 1.73
CA ASN A 121 -9.94 -14.72 1.49
C ASN A 121 -9.98 -15.94 2.41
N ASN A 122 -8.82 -16.47 2.80
CA ASN A 122 -8.72 -17.61 3.71
C ASN A 122 -9.13 -17.24 5.14
N ASP A 123 -8.69 -16.08 5.63
CA ASP A 123 -8.95 -15.63 6.99
C ASP A 123 -10.25 -14.79 7.10
N GLY A 124 -10.83 -14.41 5.96
CA GLY A 124 -12.06 -13.63 5.87
C GLY A 124 -11.91 -12.20 6.42
N GLY A 125 -10.72 -11.61 6.31
CA GLY A 125 -10.43 -10.32 6.92
C GLY A 125 -9.02 -9.80 6.65
N CYS A 126 -8.76 -8.59 7.17
CA CYS A 126 -7.47 -7.92 7.11
C CYS A 126 -6.46 -8.55 8.07
N VAL A 127 -5.35 -9.04 7.54
CA VAL A 127 -4.28 -9.70 8.31
C VAL A 127 -2.91 -9.14 7.95
N ILE A 128 -2.04 -8.95 8.95
CA ILE A 128 -0.62 -8.63 8.75
C ILE A 128 0.21 -9.89 8.51
N THR A 129 -0.21 -11.02 9.07
CA THR A 129 0.49 -12.30 8.90
C THR A 129 -0.55 -13.39 8.65
N PRO A 130 -0.56 -14.01 7.46
CA PRO A 130 -1.50 -15.07 7.12
C PRO A 130 -1.45 -16.22 8.12
N GLY A 131 -2.62 -16.77 8.50
CA GLY A 131 -2.71 -17.87 9.47
C GLY A 131 -2.63 -17.43 10.94
N SER A 132 -2.59 -16.13 11.22
CA SER A 132 -2.72 -15.59 12.58
C SER A 132 -4.19 -15.45 12.95
N SER A 133 -4.90 -16.58 13.08
CA SER A 133 -6.19 -16.57 13.77
C SER A 133 -5.96 -16.01 15.17
N THR A 134 -6.79 -15.05 15.59
CA THR A 134 -6.81 -14.41 16.90
C THR A 134 -6.80 -15.43 18.05
N GLY A 135 -5.60 -15.80 18.48
CA GLY A 135 -5.35 -16.65 19.64
C GLY A 135 -4.32 -15.96 20.53
N SER A 136 -4.79 -15.44 21.67
CA SER A 136 -4.02 -14.81 22.73
C SER A 136 -2.61 -15.41 22.89
N ALA A 137 -1.58 -14.63 22.56
CA ALA A 137 -0.22 -14.92 22.98
C ALA A 137 -0.15 -14.73 24.50
N THR A 138 -0.38 -15.82 25.24
CA THR A 138 0.02 -15.87 26.65
C THR A 138 1.51 -16.12 26.66
N ALA A 139 2.27 -15.15 27.15
CA ALA A 139 3.71 -15.30 27.39
C ALA A 139 3.94 -16.37 28.47
N HIS A 140 4.86 -17.30 28.19
CA HIS A 140 5.52 -18.16 29.17
C HIS A 140 7.02 -17.89 29.14
#